data_AF-A0A376ZMV2-F1
#
_entry.id   AF-A0A376ZMV2-F1
#
_cell.length_a   1.000
_cell.length_b   1.000
_cell.length_c   1.000
_cell.angle_alpha   90.00
_cell.angle_beta   90.00
_cell.angle_gamma   90.00
#
_symmetry.space_group_name_H-M   'P 1'
#
loop_
_entity.id
_entity.type
_entity.pdbx_description
1 polymer ?
#
loop_
_entity_poly.entity_id
_entity_poly.type
_entity_poly.pdbx_seq_one_letter_code
_entity_poly.pdbx_strand_id
1 'polypeptide(L)'
;MRFLTPKGRCFADIQPMTDEFGWPRRNAFIQPQVDAVMLEGLSRFPNVRCLFSRELEAFSQQNDEVTLHLKTAEGQRETVKAQWLVACDGGASFVRRTLNVPFEGKTAPNQWIVVDIANDPLSTPHIYLCCDPVRPYVSAALLMRYVALNLW
;
A
#
# COMPACT_ATOMS: atom_id res chain seq x y z
N MET A 1 -6.70 -11.98 -15.80
CA MET A 1 -5.53 -11.10 -15.93
C MET A 1 -4.91 -11.45 -17.26
N ARG A 2 -4.90 -10.51 -18.19
CA ARG A 2 -4.54 -10.76 -19.58
C ARG A 2 -3.17 -10.17 -19.87
N PHE A 3 -2.33 -10.96 -20.54
CA PHE A 3 -1.01 -10.54 -20.99
C PHE A 3 -1.10 -10.22 -22.48
N LEU A 4 -0.79 -8.98 -22.83
CA LEU A 4 -0.89 -8.45 -24.17
C LEU A 4 0.50 -8.27 -24.77
N THR A 5 0.64 -8.53 -26.06
CA THR A 5 1.79 -8.08 -26.84
C THR A 5 1.74 -6.55 -27.04
N PRO A 6 2.81 -5.89 -27.52
CA PRO A 6 2.79 -4.46 -27.89
C PRO A 6 1.66 -4.08 -28.86
N LYS A 7 1.22 -5.03 -29.70
CA LYS A 7 0.14 -4.84 -30.68
C LYS A 7 -1.25 -5.15 -30.11
N GLY A 8 -1.38 -5.33 -28.79
CA GLY A 8 -2.65 -5.61 -28.11
C GLY A 8 -3.14 -7.05 -28.24
N ARG A 9 -2.36 -7.98 -28.81
CA ARG A 9 -2.77 -9.39 -28.91
C ARG A 9 -2.63 -10.06 -27.54
N CYS A 10 -3.72 -10.58 -27.00
CA CYS A 10 -3.66 -11.42 -25.80
C CYS A 10 -2.94 -12.74 -26.12
N PHE A 11 -1.88 -13.07 -25.37
CA PHE A 11 -1.15 -14.34 -25.51
C PHE A 11 -1.21 -15.23 -24.26
N ALA A 12 -1.65 -14.69 -23.12
CA ALA A 12 -1.97 -15.48 -21.93
C ALA A 12 -3.12 -14.81 -21.16
N ASP A 13 -4.03 -15.62 -20.60
CA ASP A 13 -5.09 -15.16 -19.71
C ASP A 13 -5.15 -16.05 -18.47
N ILE A 14 -4.91 -15.45 -17.31
CA ILE A 14 -4.97 -16.12 -16.02
C ILE A 14 -6.32 -15.81 -15.39
N GLN A 15 -7.18 -16.83 -15.28
CA GLN A 15 -8.52 -16.77 -14.68
C GLN A 15 -8.64 -17.82 -13.56
N PRO A 16 -8.27 -17.51 -12.31
CA PRO A 16 -8.53 -18.39 -11.18
C PRO A 16 -10.03 -18.36 -10.90
N MET A 17 -10.68 -19.50 -11.08
CA MET A 17 -12.14 -19.67 -10.97
C MET A 17 -12.56 -20.37 -9.67
N THR A 18 -11.61 -20.70 -8.80
CA THR A 18 -11.90 -21.43 -7.55
C THR A 18 -12.19 -20.48 -6.40
N ASP A 19 -13.01 -20.95 -5.47
CA ASP A 19 -13.43 -20.32 -4.24
C ASP A 19 -13.16 -21.22 -3.02
N GLU A 20 -12.05 -21.97 -3.05
CA GLU A 20 -11.63 -22.98 -2.05
C GLU A 20 -11.74 -22.52 -0.59
N PHE A 21 -11.66 -21.19 -0.34
CA PHE A 21 -11.78 -20.58 1.00
C PHE A 21 -13.02 -19.69 1.17
N GLY A 22 -14.07 -19.91 0.38
CA GLY A 22 -15.34 -19.17 0.43
C GLY A 22 -15.35 -17.82 -0.27
N TRP A 23 -14.24 -17.42 -0.92
CA TRP A 23 -14.09 -16.13 -1.61
C TRP A 23 -13.29 -16.29 -2.91
N PRO A 24 -13.49 -15.42 -3.92
CA PRO A 24 -12.67 -15.41 -5.13
C PRO A 24 -11.17 -15.24 -4.81
N ARG A 25 -10.29 -15.93 -5.54
CA ARG A 25 -8.82 -15.79 -5.36
C ARG A 25 -8.27 -14.38 -5.64
N ARG A 26 -9.04 -13.53 -6.34
CA ARG A 26 -8.67 -12.14 -6.62
C ARG A 26 -9.84 -11.24 -6.27
N ASN A 27 -9.62 -10.39 -5.27
CA ASN A 27 -10.56 -9.35 -4.87
C ASN A 27 -9.87 -8.01 -5.04
N ALA A 28 -10.49 -7.13 -5.82
CA ALA A 28 -10.10 -5.73 -5.85
C ALA A 28 -10.84 -5.01 -4.72
N PHE A 29 -10.14 -4.16 -3.99
CA PHE A 29 -10.72 -3.30 -2.98
C PHE A 29 -10.16 -1.90 -3.13
N ILE A 30 -10.91 -0.93 -2.65
CA ILE A 30 -10.49 0.46 -2.60
C ILE A 30 -9.80 0.64 -1.26
N GLN A 31 -8.46 0.80 -1.27
CA GLN A 31 -7.68 0.85 -0.04
C GLN A 31 -8.23 1.86 0.99
N PRO A 32 -8.60 3.10 0.62
CA PRO A 32 -9.22 4.03 1.58
C PRO A 32 -10.47 3.50 2.29
N GLN A 33 -11.28 2.66 1.61
CA GLN A 33 -12.47 2.06 2.21
C GLN A 33 -12.09 0.97 3.21
N VAL A 34 -11.09 0.14 2.88
CA VAL A 34 -10.60 -0.89 3.80
C VAL A 34 -9.97 -0.24 5.02
N ASP A 35 -9.14 0.79 4.83
CA ASP A 35 -8.51 1.53 5.92
C ASP A 35 -9.55 2.17 6.84
N ALA A 36 -10.63 2.75 6.28
CA ALA A 36 -11.73 3.31 7.06
C ALA A 36 -12.45 2.24 7.90
N VAL A 37 -12.76 1.08 7.31
CA VAL A 37 -13.41 -0.03 8.03
C VAL A 37 -12.50 -0.58 9.12
N MET A 38 -11.19 -0.71 8.86
CA MET A 38 -10.23 -1.14 9.87
C MET A 38 -10.15 -0.14 11.02
N LEU A 39 -10.06 1.16 10.72
CA LEU A 39 -10.03 2.24 11.71
C LEU A 39 -11.29 2.26 12.57
N GLU A 40 -12.48 2.19 11.96
CA GLU A 40 -13.75 2.11 12.67
C GLU A 40 -13.80 0.86 13.58
N GLY A 41 -13.28 -0.27 13.08
CA GLY A 41 -13.18 -1.52 13.82
C GLY A 41 -12.33 -1.45 15.09
N LEU A 42 -11.46 -0.45 15.25
CA LEU A 42 -10.69 -0.24 16.47
C LEU A 42 -11.55 0.25 17.64
N SER A 43 -12.72 0.85 17.39
CA SER A 43 -13.67 1.26 18.44
C SER A 43 -14.16 0.12 19.33
N ARG A 44 -14.05 -1.13 18.86
CA ARG A 44 -14.36 -2.35 19.62
C ARG A 44 -13.39 -2.58 20.78
N PHE A 45 -12.23 -1.92 20.79
CA PHE A 45 -11.17 -2.14 21.76
C PHE A 45 -10.97 -0.86 22.62
N PRO A 46 -11.46 -0.83 23.87
CA PRO A 46 -11.38 0.36 24.72
C PRO A 46 -9.95 0.75 25.10
N ASN A 47 -9.00 -0.18 24.95
CA ASN A 47 -7.59 -0.01 25.25
C ASN A 47 -6.74 0.40 24.02
N VAL A 48 -7.36 0.70 22.88
CA VAL A 48 -6.66 1.17 21.68
C VAL A 48 -6.92 2.67 21.49
N ARG A 49 -5.84 3.44 21.29
CA ARG A 49 -5.91 4.87 21.00
C ARG A 49 -5.21 5.18 19.68
N CYS A 50 -5.94 5.72 18.72
CA CYS A 50 -5.38 6.25 17.48
C CYS A 50 -5.05 7.73 17.65
N LEU A 51 -3.82 8.11 17.30
CA LEU A 51 -3.35 9.49 17.34
C LEU A 51 -2.92 9.92 15.94
N PHE A 52 -3.83 10.56 15.22
CA PHE A 52 -3.52 11.11 13.91
C PHE A 52 -2.61 12.33 14.02
N SER A 53 -1.89 12.61 12.94
CA SER A 53 -1.03 13.79 12.81
C SER A 53 0.06 13.88 13.87
N ARG A 54 0.63 12.74 14.27
CA ARG A 54 1.82 12.63 15.12
C ARG A 54 2.95 12.02 14.31
N GLU A 55 3.94 12.83 13.98
CA GLU A 55 5.17 12.38 13.32
C GLU A 55 6.19 11.96 14.38
N LEU A 56 6.81 10.79 14.22
CA LEU A 56 7.91 10.35 15.08
C LEU A 56 9.22 11.01 14.62
N GLU A 57 9.75 11.94 15.41
CA GLU A 57 11.00 12.65 15.09
C GLU A 57 12.23 11.93 15.66
N ALA A 58 12.09 11.24 16.80
CA ALA A 58 13.16 10.49 17.44
C ALA A 58 12.61 9.45 18.41
N PHE A 59 13.42 8.45 18.74
CA PHE A 59 13.13 7.51 19.82
C PHE A 59 14.42 7.01 20.47
N SER A 60 14.30 6.54 21.71
CA SER A 60 15.38 5.90 22.45
C SER A 60 14.83 4.72 23.23
N GLN A 61 15.69 3.76 23.55
CA GLN A 61 15.36 2.64 24.42
C GLN A 61 16.27 2.69 25.65
N GLN A 62 15.67 2.50 26.82
CA GLN A 62 16.40 2.32 28.07
C GLN A 62 15.70 1.23 28.89
N ASN A 63 16.46 0.18 29.26
CA ASN A 63 15.93 -0.99 29.95
C ASN A 63 14.75 -1.60 29.16
N ASP A 64 13.60 -1.79 29.82
CA ASP A 64 12.37 -2.38 29.27
C ASP A 64 11.38 -1.33 28.74
N GLU A 65 11.85 -0.12 28.42
CA GLU A 65 11.02 0.99 27.94
C GLU A 65 11.61 1.65 26.69
N VAL A 66 10.72 1.97 25.75
CA VAL A 66 10.99 2.82 24.59
C VAL A 66 10.34 4.18 24.81
N THR A 67 11.11 5.24 24.65
CA THR A 67 10.64 6.63 24.67
C THR A 67 10.56 7.16 23.24
N LEU A 68 9.40 7.68 22.85
CA LEU A 68 9.11 8.26 21.54
C LEU A 68 8.99 9.78 21.69
N HIS A 69 9.61 10.51 20.76
CA HIS A 69 9.45 11.96 20.62
C HIS A 69 8.62 12.24 19.37
N LEU A 70 7.40 12.73 19.59
CA LEU A 70 6.41 12.96 18.55
C LEU A 70 6.23 14.45 18.31
N LYS A 71 5.94 14.83 17.07
CA LYS A 71 5.54 16.17 16.68
C LYS A 71 4.11 16.17 16.14
N THR A 72 3.30 17.06 16.68
CA THR A 72 1.90 17.28 16.24
C THR A 72 1.85 18.13 14.98
N ALA A 73 0.68 18.19 14.32
CA ALA A 73 0.45 19.07 13.17
C ALA A 73 0.71 20.56 13.51
N GLU A 74 0.43 20.96 14.74
CA GLU A 74 0.63 22.33 15.25
C GLU A 74 2.09 22.60 15.64
N GLY A 75 2.99 21.61 15.49
CA GLY A 75 4.41 21.71 15.80
C GLY A 75 4.75 21.52 17.28
N GLN A 76 3.77 21.20 18.14
CA GLN A 76 4.02 20.85 19.54
C GLN A 76 4.71 19.49 19.63
N ARG A 77 5.61 19.35 20.61
CA ARG A 77 6.32 18.10 20.88
C ARG A 77 5.69 17.35 22.04
N GLU A 78 5.40 16.08 21.82
CA GLU A 78 4.85 15.15 22.80
C GLU A 78 5.89 14.04 23.07
N THR A 79 5.87 13.48 24.28
CA THR A 79 6.67 12.30 24.62
C THR A 79 5.76 11.15 25.01
N VAL A 80 5.95 9.99 24.40
CA VAL A 80 5.19 8.77 24.69
C VAL A 80 6.17 7.68 25.13
N LYS A 81 5.81 6.96 26.20
CA LYS A 81 6.57 5.83 26.73
C LYS A 81 5.78 4.55 26.53
N ALA A 82 6.45 3.49 26.12
CA ALA A 82 5.85 2.17 25.90
C ALA A 82 6.87 1.07 26.16
N GLN A 83 6.41 -0.14 26.47
CA GLN A 83 7.31 -1.31 26.60
C GLN A 83 7.81 -1.80 25.23
N TRP A 84 7.04 -1.55 24.17
CA TRP A 84 7.33 -2.02 22.82
C TRP A 84 7.00 -0.94 21.79
N LEU A 85 7.78 -0.92 20.71
CA LEU A 85 7.52 -0.16 19.51
C LEU A 85 7.45 -1.12 18.33
N VAL A 86 6.32 -1.11 17.61
CA VAL A 86 6.15 -1.82 16.34
C VAL A 86 6.07 -0.80 15.22
N ALA A 87 7.03 -0.85 14.29
CA ALA A 87 7.11 0.09 13.18
C ALA A 87 6.26 -0.39 11.99
N CYS A 88 5.18 0.34 11.71
CA CYS A 88 4.31 0.16 10.54
C CYS A 88 4.38 1.38 9.60
N ASP A 89 5.56 2.00 9.46
CA ASP A 89 5.80 3.31 8.85
C ASP A 89 6.23 3.25 7.36
N GLY A 90 5.91 2.14 6.69
CA GLY A 90 6.05 2.00 5.23
C GLY A 90 7.47 1.72 4.72
N GLY A 91 7.62 1.67 3.39
CA GLY A 91 8.88 1.26 2.74
C GLY A 91 10.08 2.16 3.06
N ALA A 92 9.84 3.45 3.27
CA ALA A 92 10.84 4.44 3.67
C ALA A 92 11.01 4.56 5.20
N SER A 93 10.64 3.52 5.96
CA SER A 93 10.66 3.48 7.43
C SER A 93 11.78 4.30 8.07
N PHE A 94 11.38 5.25 8.91
CA PHE A 94 12.28 6.03 9.76
C PHE A 94 12.89 5.13 10.83
N VAL A 95 12.07 4.30 11.49
CA VAL A 95 12.52 3.45 12.59
C VAL A 95 13.58 2.46 12.13
N ARG A 96 13.34 1.76 11.01
CA ARG A 96 14.30 0.80 10.44
C ARG A 96 15.65 1.45 10.13
N ARG A 97 15.63 2.65 9.53
CA ARG A 97 16.83 3.40 9.17
C ARG A 97 17.60 3.86 10.41
N THR A 98 16.91 4.37 11.42
CA THR A 98 17.51 4.81 12.70
C THR A 98 18.15 3.65 13.46
N LEU A 99 17.55 2.45 13.43
CA LEU A 99 18.14 1.24 14.01
C LEU A 99 19.25 0.61 13.17
N ASN A 100 19.58 1.18 12.01
CA ASN A 100 20.53 0.62 11.05
C ASN A 100 20.25 -0.85 10.70
N VAL A 101 18.96 -1.22 10.60
CA VAL A 101 18.56 -2.57 10.21
C VAL A 101 18.74 -2.72 8.69
N PRO A 102 19.52 -3.71 8.22
CA PRO A 102 19.74 -3.93 6.79
C PRO A 102 18.43 -4.17 6.04
N PHE A 103 18.33 -3.59 4.85
CA PHE A 103 17.21 -3.80 3.94
C PHE A 103 17.75 -4.16 2.56
N GLU A 104 18.17 -5.42 2.43
CA GLU A 104 18.77 -5.95 1.22
C GLU A 104 17.73 -6.14 0.12
N GLY A 105 18.10 -5.81 -1.11
CA GLY A 105 17.22 -5.91 -2.26
C GLY A 105 17.83 -5.26 -3.50
N LYS A 106 17.06 -5.25 -4.58
CA LYS A 106 17.41 -4.56 -5.82
C LYS A 106 16.32 -3.56 -6.14
N THR A 107 16.69 -2.31 -6.37
CA THR A 107 15.78 -1.31 -6.91
C THR A 107 15.66 -1.55 -8.41
N ALA A 108 14.44 -1.67 -8.92
CA ALA A 108 14.20 -1.69 -10.35
C ALA A 108 14.64 -0.34 -10.94
N PRO A 109 15.39 -0.31 -12.07
CA PRO A 109 15.84 0.95 -12.67
C PRO A 109 14.70 1.73 -13.32
N ASN A 110 13.57 1.06 -13.57
CA ASN A 110 12.43 1.64 -14.24
C ASN A 110 11.66 2.52 -13.25
N GLN A 111 11.41 3.76 -13.65
CA GLN A 111 10.43 4.61 -12.99
C GLN A 111 9.10 4.47 -13.69
N TRP A 112 8.04 4.51 -12.90
CA TRP A 112 6.72 4.34 -13.42
C TRP A 112 5.75 5.33 -12.77
N ILE A 113 4.64 5.55 -13.46
CA ILE A 113 3.68 6.58 -13.12
C ILE A 113 2.32 5.89 -13.02
N VAL A 114 1.62 6.18 -11.92
CA VAL A 114 0.23 5.78 -11.72
C VAL A 114 -0.67 6.92 -12.15
N VAL A 115 -1.63 6.62 -13.02
CA VAL A 115 -2.64 7.59 -13.47
C VAL A 115 -4.01 6.99 -13.24
N ASP A 116 -4.84 7.68 -12.46
CA ASP A 116 -6.26 7.36 -12.25
C ASP A 116 -7.15 8.20 -13.18
N ILE A 117 -7.92 7.55 -14.05
CA ILE A 117 -8.76 8.22 -15.07
C ILE A 117 -10.25 8.00 -14.77
N ALA A 118 -10.98 9.07 -14.47
CA ALA A 118 -12.43 9.02 -14.30
C ALA A 118 -13.16 8.67 -15.62
N ASN A 119 -14.29 7.95 -15.52
CA ASN A 119 -15.15 7.55 -16.65
C ASN A 119 -14.41 6.71 -17.70
N ASP A 120 -13.75 5.63 -17.25
CA ASP A 120 -13.02 4.70 -18.11
C ASP A 120 -13.74 4.39 -19.45
N PRO A 121 -13.23 4.87 -20.59
CA PRO A 121 -13.82 4.61 -21.90
C PRO A 121 -13.55 3.17 -22.38
N LEU A 122 -12.62 2.44 -21.74
CA LEU A 122 -12.29 1.06 -22.10
C LEU A 122 -13.31 0.08 -21.53
N SER A 123 -13.87 0.38 -20.34
CA SER A 123 -14.99 -0.35 -19.72
C SER A 123 -14.82 -1.87 -19.70
N THR A 124 -13.59 -2.35 -19.47
CA THR A 124 -13.32 -3.80 -19.43
C THR A 124 -12.87 -4.25 -18.03
N PRO A 125 -13.40 -5.35 -17.51
CA PRO A 125 -13.18 -5.76 -16.11
C PRO A 125 -11.82 -6.44 -15.88
N HIS A 126 -10.92 -6.39 -16.86
CA HIS A 126 -9.67 -7.12 -16.82
C HIS A 126 -8.51 -6.21 -16.42
N ILE A 127 -7.60 -6.77 -15.63
CA ILE A 127 -6.24 -6.27 -15.53
C ILE A 127 -5.48 -6.75 -16.78
N TYR A 128 -5.00 -5.81 -17.59
CA TYR A 128 -4.10 -6.07 -18.71
C TYR A 128 -2.68 -5.75 -18.34
N LEU A 129 -1.76 -6.62 -18.69
CA LEU A 129 -0.32 -6.38 -18.66
C LEU A 129 0.16 -6.36 -20.11
N CYS A 130 0.43 -5.18 -20.65
CA CYS A 130 1.09 -5.02 -21.92
C CYS A 130 2.58 -5.27 -21.75
N CYS A 131 3.05 -6.38 -22.30
CA CYS A 131 4.43 -6.83 -22.26
C CYS A 131 5.22 -6.24 -23.44
N ASP A 132 5.36 -4.91 -23.43
CA ASP A 132 6.22 -4.18 -24.36
C ASP A 132 7.60 -3.93 -23.73
N PRO A 133 8.71 -4.34 -24.34
CA PRO A 133 10.05 -4.14 -23.78
C PRO A 133 10.50 -2.68 -23.77
N VAL A 134 9.90 -1.82 -24.59
CA VAL A 134 10.20 -0.38 -24.68
C VAL A 134 9.25 0.43 -23.80
N ARG A 135 7.95 0.10 -23.81
CA ARG A 135 6.92 0.81 -23.04
C ARG A 135 5.88 -0.13 -22.45
N PRO A 136 6.26 -0.93 -21.43
CA PRO A 136 5.30 -1.81 -20.78
C PRO A 136 4.16 -0.98 -20.19
N TYR A 137 2.94 -1.53 -20.03
CA TYR A 137 1.88 -0.91 -19.21
C TYR A 137 0.97 -1.91 -18.52
N VAL A 138 0.45 -1.60 -17.33
CA VAL A 138 -0.69 -2.30 -16.73
C VAL A 138 -1.88 -1.37 -16.82
N SER A 139 -3.02 -1.89 -17.27
CA SER A 139 -4.30 -1.19 -17.18
C SER A 139 -5.23 -2.04 -16.33
N ALA A 140 -5.79 -1.44 -15.29
CA ALA A 140 -6.73 -2.11 -14.40
C ALA A 140 -7.96 -1.23 -14.22
N ALA A 141 -9.15 -1.81 -14.43
CA ALA A 141 -10.39 -1.19 -14.02
C ALA A 141 -10.52 -1.28 -12.50
N LEU A 142 -10.66 -0.12 -11.85
CA LEU A 142 -10.99 -0.02 -10.44
C LEU A 142 -12.52 -0.05 -10.27
N LEU A 143 -12.98 -0.68 -9.19
CA LEU A 143 -14.39 -0.58 -8.79
C LEU A 143 -14.71 0.90 -8.58
N MET A 144 -15.66 1.42 -9.36
CA MET A 144 -15.94 2.84 -9.60
C MET A 144 -15.00 3.53 -10.60
N ARG A 145 -15.33 3.49 -11.89
CA ARG A 145 -14.98 4.47 -12.96
C ARG A 145 -13.53 5.00 -13.04
N TYR A 146 -12.53 4.36 -12.44
CA TYR A 146 -11.12 4.77 -12.53
C TYR A 146 -10.28 3.68 -13.19
N VAL A 147 -9.42 4.04 -14.14
CA VAL A 147 -8.33 3.17 -14.61
C VAL A 147 -7.09 3.52 -13.84
N ALA A 148 -6.47 2.58 -13.14
CA ALA A 148 -5.07 2.72 -12.73
C ALA A 148 -4.20 2.20 -13.88
N LEU A 149 -3.50 3.10 -14.56
CA LEU A 149 -2.39 2.71 -15.42
C LEU A 149 -1.19 2.46 -14.51
N ASN A 150 -0.97 1.21 -14.13
CA ASN A 150 0.05 0.80 -13.18
C ASN A 150 1.24 0.20 -13.88
N LEU A 151 2.38 0.40 -13.28
CA LEU A 151 3.68 0.11 -13.84
C LEU A 151 4.61 0.40 -12.64
N TRP A 152 5.54 -0.49 -12.28
CA TRP A 152 6.18 -0.54 -10.94
C TRP A 152 7.61 -0.04 -10.80
#